data_AF-A0A7C8AF05-F1
#
_entry.id   AF-A0A7C8AF05-F1
#
_cell.length_a   1.000
_cell.length_b   1.000
_cell.length_c   1.000
_cell.angle_alpha   90.00
_cell.angle_beta   90.00
_cell.angle_gamma   90.00
#
_symmetry.space_group_name_H-M   'P 1'
#
loop_
_entity.id
_entity.type
_entity.pdbx_description
1 polymer ?
#
loop_
_entity_poly.entity_id
_entity_poly.type
_entity_poly.pdbx_seq_one_letter_code
_entity_poly.pdbx_strand_id
1 'polypeptide(L)'
;MLGTFGMVGAAYGTAQVASAAAASDAARAKSRAISVERHVRVLQANLAKSMMINEALWELIRDRHGLTEKDLHDKLYQIDMRDGILDGKNQRKTVECPNCGHTVSPRHPACIYCGQVIDDSVFAIS
;
A
#
# COMPACT_ATOMS: atom_id res chain seq x y z
N MET A 1 -44.21 -50.17 -11.39
CA MET A 1 -44.34 -48.71 -11.64
C MET A 1 -44.01 -47.92 -10.36
N LEU A 2 -42.81 -48.14 -9.78
CA LEU A 2 -42.28 -47.37 -8.65
C LEU A 2 -40.78 -47.18 -8.92
N GLY A 3 -40.31 -45.96 -9.18
CA GLY A 3 -38.88 -45.73 -9.41
C GLY A 3 -38.46 -44.30 -9.76
N THR A 4 -39.39 -43.42 -10.16
CA THR A 4 -39.03 -42.07 -10.62
C THR A 4 -39.11 -40.97 -9.56
N PHE A 5 -39.72 -41.22 -8.38
CA PHE A 5 -39.86 -40.20 -7.33
C PHE A 5 -38.58 -39.94 -6.50
N GLY A 6 -37.62 -40.87 -6.46
CA GLY A 6 -36.41 -40.73 -5.64
C GLY A 6 -35.31 -39.85 -6.24
N MET A 7 -35.21 -39.79 -7.57
CA MET A 7 -34.14 -39.05 -8.28
C MET A 7 -34.36 -37.53 -8.32
N VAL A 8 -35.62 -37.09 -8.22
CA VAL A 8 -35.99 -35.67 -8.26
C VAL A 8 -35.61 -34.98 -6.94
N GLY A 9 -35.86 -35.62 -5.79
CA GLY A 9 -35.53 -35.05 -4.47
C GLY A 9 -34.03 -34.85 -4.22
N ALA A 10 -33.18 -35.72 -4.78
CA ALA A 10 -31.73 -35.60 -4.63
C ALA A 10 -31.14 -34.39 -5.39
N ALA A 11 -31.67 -34.08 -6.59
CA ALA A 11 -31.23 -32.93 -7.39
C ALA A 11 -31.66 -31.59 -6.78
N TYR A 12 -32.85 -31.51 -6.18
CA TYR A 12 -33.31 -30.30 -5.47
C TYR A 12 -32.51 -30.06 -4.18
N GLY A 13 -32.14 -31.13 -3.45
CA GLY A 13 -31.33 -31.02 -2.24
C GLY A 13 -29.91 -30.49 -2.51
N THR A 14 -29.24 -30.97 -3.57
CA THR A 14 -27.89 -30.51 -3.92
C THR A 14 -27.88 -29.07 -4.45
N ALA A 15 -28.90 -28.68 -5.22
CA ALA A 15 -29.06 -27.30 -5.70
C ALA A 15 -29.30 -26.30 -4.54
N GLN A 16 -30.12 -26.67 -3.55
CA GLN A 16 -30.32 -25.83 -2.35
C GLN A 16 -29.04 -25.69 -1.53
N VAL A 17 -28.28 -26.77 -1.31
CA VAL A 17 -27.01 -26.72 -0.58
C VAL A 17 -25.96 -25.85 -1.30
N ALA A 18 -25.85 -25.96 -2.62
CA ALA A 18 -24.96 -25.12 -3.42
C ALA A 18 -25.34 -23.63 -3.35
N SER A 19 -26.64 -23.31 -3.39
CA SER A 19 -27.13 -21.93 -3.27
C SER A 19 -26.85 -21.33 -1.88
N ALA A 20 -26.99 -22.13 -0.82
CA ALA A 20 -26.70 -21.72 0.55
C ALA A 20 -25.19 -21.50 0.76
N ALA A 21 -24.34 -22.35 0.18
CA ALA A 21 -22.89 -22.17 0.20
C ALA A 21 -22.47 -20.88 -0.53
N ALA A 22 -23.01 -20.64 -1.72
CA ALA A 22 -22.74 -19.41 -2.49
C ALA A 22 -23.19 -18.14 -1.75
N ALA A 23 -24.36 -18.17 -1.08
CA ALA A 23 -24.84 -17.06 -0.26
C ALA A 23 -23.93 -16.81 0.97
N SER A 24 -23.44 -17.86 1.61
CA SER A 24 -22.51 -17.78 2.73
C SER A 24 -21.16 -17.18 2.31
N ASP A 25 -20.62 -17.61 1.17
CA ASP A 25 -19.35 -17.09 0.66
C ASP A 25 -19.47 -15.63 0.22
N ALA A 26 -20.59 -15.25 -0.41
CA ALA A 26 -20.89 -13.85 -0.72
C ALA A 26 -20.98 -12.98 0.54
N ALA A 27 -21.62 -13.47 1.61
CA ALA A 27 -21.70 -12.76 2.88
C ALA A 27 -20.31 -12.60 3.54
N ARG A 28 -19.47 -13.63 3.48
CA ARG A 28 -18.08 -13.58 3.98
C ARG A 28 -17.23 -12.59 3.18
N ALA A 29 -17.33 -12.61 1.85
CA ALA A 29 -16.62 -11.67 0.99
C ALA A 29 -17.02 -10.22 1.29
N LYS A 30 -18.33 -9.96 1.45
CA LYS A 30 -18.85 -8.64 1.84
C LYS A 30 -18.32 -8.20 3.21
N SER A 31 -18.34 -9.08 4.20
CA SER A 31 -17.81 -8.77 5.54
C SER A 31 -16.31 -8.46 5.50
N ARG A 32 -15.54 -9.22 4.70
CA ARG A 32 -14.10 -8.97 4.49
C ARG A 32 -13.85 -7.63 3.81
N ALA A 33 -14.62 -7.29 2.77
CA ALA A 33 -14.50 -6.00 2.08
C ALA A 33 -14.73 -4.82 3.04
N ILE A 34 -15.81 -4.87 3.83
CA ILE A 34 -16.12 -3.84 4.84
C ILE A 34 -14.99 -3.74 5.88
N SER A 35 -14.43 -4.86 6.31
CA SER A 35 -13.30 -4.89 7.24
C SER A 35 -12.05 -4.24 6.62
N VAL A 36 -11.70 -4.56 5.37
CA VAL A 36 -10.56 -3.97 4.67
C VAL A 36 -10.75 -2.47 4.49
N GLU A 37 -11.94 -2.02 4.06
CA GLU A 37 -12.25 -0.59 3.94
C GLU A 37 -12.06 0.15 5.26
N ARG A 38 -12.49 -0.45 6.37
CA ARG A 38 -12.29 0.11 7.71
C ARG A 38 -10.79 0.22 8.04
N HIS A 39 -10.02 -0.85 7.79
CA HIS A 39 -8.58 -0.84 8.04
C HIS A 39 -7.87 0.24 7.20
N VAL A 40 -8.21 0.37 5.91
CA VAL A 40 -7.66 1.41 5.03
C VAL A 40 -7.97 2.81 5.59
N ARG A 41 -9.21 3.08 6.00
CA ARG A 41 -9.57 4.39 6.60
C ARG A 41 -8.77 4.68 7.88
N VAL A 42 -8.59 3.68 8.73
CA VAL A 42 -7.78 3.82 9.96
C VAL A 42 -6.32 4.07 9.62
N LEU A 43 -5.74 3.35 8.65
CA LEU A 43 -4.37 3.57 8.18
C LEU A 43 -4.19 4.97 7.59
N GLN A 44 -5.14 5.45 6.78
CA GLN A 44 -5.12 6.81 6.23
C GLN A 44 -5.17 7.87 7.34
N ALA A 45 -6.04 7.68 8.35
CA ALA A 45 -6.12 8.60 9.49
C ALA A 45 -4.83 8.60 10.32
N ASN A 46 -4.25 7.43 10.56
CA ASN A 46 -2.98 7.30 11.28
C ASN A 46 -1.82 7.92 10.49
N LEU A 47 -1.79 7.73 9.17
CA LEU A 47 -0.79 8.34 8.30
C LEU A 47 -0.88 9.87 8.34
N ALA A 48 -2.07 10.44 8.19
CA ALA A 48 -2.30 11.88 8.29
C ALA A 48 -1.84 12.44 9.64
N LYS A 49 -2.16 11.73 10.74
CA LYS A 49 -1.70 12.11 12.09
C LYS A 49 -0.17 12.05 12.20
N SER A 50 0.46 11.01 11.67
CA SER A 50 1.93 10.88 11.68
C SER A 50 2.60 11.97 10.85
N MET A 51 2.04 12.34 9.70
CA MET A 51 2.55 13.45 8.89
C MET A 51 2.49 14.78 9.64
N MET A 52 1.36 15.08 10.29
CA MET A 52 1.20 16.28 11.12
C MET A 52 2.21 16.31 12.29
N ILE A 53 2.45 15.16 12.94
CA ILE A 53 3.45 15.06 14.00
C ILE A 53 4.86 15.28 13.44
N ASN A 54 5.19 14.69 12.30
CA ASN A 54 6.51 14.85 11.67
C ASN A 54 6.76 16.31 11.25
N GLU A 55 5.74 17.00 10.76
CA GLU A 55 5.80 18.43 10.44
C GLU A 55 6.06 19.26 11.70
N ALA A 56 5.29 19.04 12.77
CA ALA A 56 5.51 19.73 14.05
C ALA A 56 6.90 19.44 14.64
N LEU A 57 7.38 18.21 14.55
CA LEU A 57 8.73 17.83 14.98
C LEU A 57 9.80 18.55 14.15
N TRP A 58 9.63 18.62 12.83
CA TRP A 58 10.54 19.33 11.94
C TRP A 58 10.60 20.82 12.28
N GLU A 59 9.46 21.49 12.43
CA GLU A 59 9.42 22.90 12.81
C GLU A 59 10.10 23.16 14.15
N LEU A 60 9.82 22.35 15.16
CA LEU A 60 10.44 22.47 16.49
C LEU A 60 11.97 22.34 16.45
N ILE A 61 12.50 21.41 15.65
CA ILE A 61 13.95 21.18 15.53
C ILE A 61 14.57 22.30 14.68
N ARG A 62 13.96 22.61 13.54
CA ARG A 62 14.40 23.66 12.61
C ARG A 62 14.55 24.99 13.33
N ASP A 63 13.51 25.41 14.06
CA ASP A 63 13.47 26.74 14.68
C ASP A 63 14.43 26.85 15.88
N ARG A 64 14.65 25.75 16.63
CA ARG A 64 15.60 25.74 17.75
C ARG A 64 17.06 25.68 17.31
N HIS A 65 17.35 25.07 16.17
CA HIS A 65 18.72 24.81 15.72
C HIS A 65 19.13 25.61 14.47
N GLY A 66 18.23 26.43 13.92
CA GLY A 66 18.49 27.21 12.70
C GLY A 66 18.75 26.33 11.48
N LEU A 67 18.18 25.13 11.43
CA LEU A 67 18.39 24.21 10.32
C LEU A 67 17.66 24.71 9.07
N THR A 68 18.19 24.32 7.92
CA THR A 68 17.60 24.61 6.61
C THR A 68 16.96 23.36 6.01
N GLU A 69 16.09 23.52 5.00
CA GLU A 69 15.60 22.37 4.22
C GLU A 69 16.74 21.58 3.58
N LYS A 70 17.85 22.24 3.21
CA LYS A 70 19.03 21.56 2.68
C LYS A 70 19.60 20.56 3.68
N ASP A 71 19.68 20.93 4.96
CA ASP A 71 20.19 20.04 6.01
C ASP A 71 19.29 18.81 6.19
N LEU A 72 17.97 19.00 6.07
CA LEU A 72 17.00 17.90 6.10
C LEU A 72 17.19 16.95 4.91
N HIS A 73 17.30 17.49 3.69
CA HIS A 73 17.52 16.69 2.48
C HIS A 73 18.85 15.92 2.53
N ASP A 74 19.92 16.57 2.96
CA ASP A 74 21.24 15.93 3.10
C ASP A 74 21.16 14.80 4.15
N LYS A 75 20.40 14.98 5.23
CA LYS A 75 20.18 13.94 6.25
C LYS A 75 19.34 12.78 5.73
N LEU A 76 18.29 13.05 4.96
CA LEU A 76 17.46 12.01 4.33
C LEU A 76 18.29 11.16 3.37
N TYR A 77 19.14 11.79 2.55
CA TYR A 77 20.08 11.09 1.68
C TYR A 77 21.04 10.18 2.48
N GLN A 78 21.60 10.69 3.58
CA GLN A 78 22.46 9.88 4.46
C GLN A 78 21.72 8.68 5.07
N ILE A 79 20.44 8.83 5.41
CA ILE A 79 19.61 7.74 5.96
C ILE A 79 19.34 6.67 4.89
N ASP A 80 18.92 7.06 3.69
CA ASP A 80 18.70 6.14 2.56
C ASP A 80 19.98 5.37 2.20
N MET A 81 21.13 6.06 2.18
CA MET A 81 22.43 5.43 1.93
C MET A 81 22.88 4.49 3.06
N ARG A 82 22.49 4.76 4.31
CA ARG A 82 22.77 3.87 5.45
C ARG A 82 21.95 2.59 5.40
N ASP A 83 20.69 2.67 4.98
CA ASP A 83 19.84 1.50 4.76
C ASP A 83 20.33 0.65 3.56
N GLY A 84 21.21 1.20 2.72
CA GLY A 84 21.83 0.54 1.57
C GLY A 84 23.02 -0.40 1.86
N ILE A 85 23.51 -0.49 3.10
CA ILE A 85 24.60 -1.42 3.46
C ILE A 85 24.01 -2.79 3.82
N LEU A 86 23.71 -3.64 2.82
CA LEU A 86 23.88 -5.12 2.83
C LEU A 86 23.16 -5.92 1.72
N ASP A 87 22.89 -5.37 0.53
CA ASP A 87 22.68 -6.27 -0.61
C ASP A 87 23.22 -5.67 -1.92
N GLY A 88 24.42 -6.11 -2.29
CA GLY A 88 25.12 -5.77 -3.52
C GLY A 88 24.47 -6.32 -4.79
N LYS A 89 23.15 -6.38 -4.86
CA LYS A 89 22.39 -6.77 -6.05
C LYS A 89 21.31 -5.75 -6.33
N ASN A 90 21.28 -5.30 -7.57
CA ASN A 90 20.33 -4.38 -8.18
C ASN A 90 20.66 -2.89 -8.04
N GLN A 91 21.78 -2.46 -8.63
CA GLN A 91 21.97 -1.06 -9.03
C GLN A 91 21.16 -0.79 -10.30
N ARG A 92 19.85 -0.59 -10.16
CA ARG A 92 19.09 0.12 -11.19
C ARG A 92 19.59 1.57 -11.20
N LYS A 93 19.68 2.18 -12.39
CA LYS A 93 20.14 3.57 -12.53
C LYS A 93 19.18 4.49 -11.77
N THR A 94 19.75 5.43 -11.03
CA THR A 94 19.04 6.52 -10.37
C THR A 94 18.27 7.33 -11.41
N VAL A 95 17.03 7.71 -11.08
CA VAL A 95 16.11 8.39 -11.99
C VAL A 95 15.89 9.81 -11.51
N GLU A 96 15.86 10.79 -12.40
CA GLU A 96 15.51 12.16 -12.03
C GLU A 96 13.99 12.30 -11.94
N CYS A 97 13.51 12.93 -10.87
CA CYS A 97 12.09 13.20 -10.71
C CYS A 97 11.63 14.23 -11.76
N PRO A 98 10.62 13.94 -12.58
CA PRO A 98 10.14 14.89 -13.59
C PRO A 98 9.45 16.12 -12.99
N ASN A 99 9.06 16.07 -11.71
CA ASN A 99 8.35 17.16 -11.03
C ASN A 99 9.31 18.11 -10.28
N CYS A 100 10.23 17.57 -9.48
CA CYS A 100 11.13 18.38 -8.65
C CYS A 100 12.61 18.33 -9.06
N GLY A 101 12.98 17.54 -10.07
CA GLY A 101 14.35 17.44 -10.58
C GLY A 101 15.34 16.71 -9.67
N HIS A 102 14.92 16.30 -8.45
CA HIS A 102 15.78 15.54 -7.56
C HIS A 102 16.03 14.13 -8.08
N THR A 103 17.25 13.64 -7.92
CA THR A 103 17.61 12.26 -8.20
C THR A 103 17.00 11.33 -7.15
N VAL A 104 16.23 10.34 -7.59
CA VAL A 104 15.51 9.38 -6.76
C VAL A 104 16.02 7.97 -7.04
N SER A 105 16.18 7.19 -5.96
CA SER A 105 16.50 5.78 -6.06
C SER A 105 15.34 5.00 -6.68
N PRO A 106 15.58 4.12 -7.66
CA PRO A 106 14.55 3.31 -8.34
C PRO A 106 13.89 2.25 -7.43
N ARG A 107 14.29 2.19 -6.15
CA ARG A 107 13.61 1.38 -5.13
C ARG A 107 12.31 2.02 -4.66
N HIS A 108 12.19 3.35 -4.78
CA HIS A 108 11.02 4.08 -4.32
C HIS A 108 10.05 4.28 -5.50
N PRO A 109 8.79 3.80 -5.42
CA PRO A 109 7.80 3.97 -6.49
C PRO A 109 7.31 5.41 -6.63
N ALA A 110 7.65 6.27 -5.67
CA ALA A 110 7.36 7.69 -5.69
C ALA A 110 8.60 8.48 -5.23
N CYS A 111 8.68 9.72 -5.67
CA CYS A 111 9.68 10.67 -5.24
C CYS A 111 9.60 10.87 -3.73
N ILE A 112 10.69 10.55 -3.03
CA ILE A 112 10.79 10.78 -1.57
C ILE A 112 10.73 12.26 -1.20
N TYR A 113 11.00 13.16 -2.16
CA TYR A 113 11.03 14.61 -1.93
C TYR A 113 9.67 15.28 -2.18
N CYS A 114 8.99 14.96 -3.28
CA CYS A 114 7.74 15.64 -3.66
C CYS A 114 6.50 14.73 -3.71
N GLY A 115 6.66 13.42 -3.47
CA GLY A 115 5.57 12.45 -3.50
C GLY A 115 5.06 12.07 -4.89
N GLN A 116 5.59 12.67 -5.97
CA GLN A 116 5.23 12.32 -7.34
C GLN A 116 5.55 10.84 -7.61
N VAL A 117 4.60 10.08 -8.15
CA VAL A 117 4.86 8.70 -8.57
C VAL A 117 5.89 8.70 -9.69
N ILE A 118 7.00 7.99 -9.48
CA ILE A 118 8.06 7.79 -10.47
C ILE A 118 8.06 6.28 -10.75
N ASP A 119 7.23 5.87 -11.70
CA ASP A 119 7.13 4.46 -12.06
C ASP A 119 8.25 4.11 -13.04
N ASP A 120 9.17 3.24 -12.60
CA ASP A 120 10.12 2.54 -13.47
C ASP A 120 10.18 1.05 -13.08
N SER A 121 9.00 0.49 -12.72
CA SER A 121 8.88 -0.93 -12.36
C SER A 121 8.37 -1.77 -13.55
N VAL A 122 9.04 -2.90 -13.78
CA VAL A 122 8.71 -3.89 -14.84
C VAL A 122 7.31 -4.52 -14.67
N PHE A 123 6.68 -4.32 -13.51
CA PHE A 123 5.29 -4.71 -13.26
C PHE A 123 4.52 -3.46 -12.88
N ALA A 124 4.04 -2.74 -13.90
CA ALA A 124 3.13 -1.62 -13.73
C ALA A 124 1.97 -2.01 -12.82
N ILE A 125 1.73 -1.23 -11.78
CA ILE A 125 0.49 -1.32 -11.01
C ILE A 125 -0.56 -0.51 -11.78
N SER A 126 -1.24 -1.19 -12.70
CA SER A 126 -2.53 -0.77 -13.25
C SER A 126 -3.65 -1.01 -12.25
#